data_AF-A0A2I0H0Z4-F1
#
_entry.id   AF-A0A2I0H0Z4-F1
#
_cell.length_a   1.000
_cell.length_b   1.000
_cell.length_c   1.000
_cell.angle_alpha   90.00
_cell.angle_beta   90.00
_cell.angle_gamma   90.00
#
_symmetry.space_group_name_H-M   'P 1'
#
loop_
_entity.id
_entity.type
_entity.pdbx_description
1 polymer ?
#
loop_
_entity_poly.entity_id
_entity_poly.type
_entity_poly.pdbx_seq_one_letter_code
_entity_poly.pdbx_strand_id
1 'polypeptide(L)' 'ETIRPYGYAPIGKPCIDSYNWQAKKRTNVIGALYEKMLFALDYFEKNINGDVFYDWCKYTLIPSLKTKCV' A
#
# COMPACT_ATOMS: atom_id res chain seq x y z
N GLU A 1 15.56 13.59 -14.22
CA GLU A 1 16.44 12.41 -14.16
C GLU A 1 17.40 12.57 -13.00
N THR A 2 17.59 11.53 -12.19
CA THR A 2 18.50 11.57 -11.04
C THR A 2 19.55 10.49 -11.22
N ILE A 3 20.82 10.88 -11.10
CA ILE A 3 21.94 9.94 -11.18
C ILE A 3 21.91 9.04 -9.94
N ARG A 4 21.91 7.72 -10.13
CA ARG A 4 22.04 6.74 -9.05
C ARG A 4 23.47 6.20 -9.04
N PRO A 5 24.36 6.70 -8.16
CA PRO A 5 25.77 6.31 -8.17
C PRO A 5 26.01 4.82 -7.86
N TYR A 6 25.02 4.12 -7.30
CA TYR A 6 25.12 2.70 -6.90
C TYR A 6 24.05 1.80 -7.55
N GLY A 7 23.37 2.26 -8.60
CA GLY A 7 22.38 1.45 -9.32
C GLY A 7 23.01 0.61 -10.44
N TYR A 8 22.36 -0.50 -10.80
CA TYR A 8 22.79 -1.33 -11.93
C TYR A 8 22.54 -0.60 -13.27
N ALA A 9 23.54 -0.64 -14.15
CA ALA A 9 23.45 -0.13 -15.52
C ALA A 9 24.37 -0.92 -16.47
N PRO A 10 24.10 -0.93 -17.79
CA PRO A 10 25.03 -1.46 -18.77
C PRO A 10 26.40 -0.77 -18.69
N ILE A 11 27.46 -1.53 -18.98
CA ILE A 11 28.84 -1.02 -18.96
C ILE A 11 28.96 0.21 -19.87
N GLY A 12 29.53 1.30 -19.32
CA GLY A 12 29.73 2.57 -20.03
C GLY A 12 28.50 3.49 -20.09
N LYS A 13 27.38 3.12 -19.44
CA LYS A 13 26.19 3.97 -19.34
C LYS A 13 25.95 4.44 -17.91
N PRO A 14 25.56 5.72 -17.70
CA PRO A 14 25.15 6.19 -16.39
C PRO A 14 23.89 5.46 -15.94
N CYS A 15 23.82 5.09 -14.65
CA CYS A 15 22.58 4.62 -14.05
C CYS A 15 21.66 5.83 -13.83
N ILE A 16 20.79 6.05 -14.81
CA ILE A 16 19.80 7.13 -14.80
C ILE A 16 18.48 6.53 -14.37
N ASP A 17 17.91 7.10 -13.30
CA ASP A 17 16.54 6.80 -12.95
C ASP A 17 15.60 7.96 -13.33
N SER A 18 14.46 7.60 -13.89
CA SER A 18 13.36 8.49 -14.23
C SER A 18 12.17 8.16 -13.33
N TYR A 19 12.32 8.36 -12.01
CA TYR A 19 11.16 8.24 -11.13
C TYR A 19 10.16 9.35 -11.44
N ASN A 20 9.01 8.97 -11.99
CA ASN A 20 7.83 9.83 -11.98
C ASN A 20 7.20 9.76 -10.59
N TRP A 21 7.80 10.47 -9.62
CA TRP A 21 7.27 10.59 -8.26
C TRP A 21 5.85 11.18 -8.21
N GLN A 22 5.40 11.82 -9.30
CA GLN A 22 4.03 12.30 -9.52
C GLN A 22 3.12 11.32 -10.25
N ALA A 23 3.55 10.09 -10.53
CA ALA A 23 2.70 9.07 -11.15
C ALA A 23 1.45 8.85 -10.27
N LYS A 24 0.29 9.22 -10.82
CA LYS A 24 -0.99 9.27 -10.08
C LYS A 24 -1.64 7.90 -9.86
N LYS A 25 -1.07 6.82 -10.39
CA LYS A 25 -1.57 5.46 -10.21
C LYS A 25 -0.94 4.84 -8.95
N ARG A 26 -1.49 5.19 -7.78
CA ARG A 26 -1.11 4.57 -6.51
C ARG A 26 -2.26 3.71 -6.02
N THR A 27 -1.97 2.46 -5.70
CA THR A 27 -2.90 1.59 -4.97
C THR A 27 -2.53 1.65 -3.49
N ASN A 28 -3.38 2.29 -2.69
CA ASN A 28 -3.28 2.28 -1.24
C ASN A 28 -3.92 1.01 -0.70
N VAL A 29 -3.46 0.55 0.46
CA VAL A 29 -3.93 -0.69 1.08
C VAL A 29 -4.20 -0.43 2.55
N ILE A 30 -5.30 -0.95 3.06
CA ILE A 30 -5.58 -1.01 4.49
C ILE A 30 -5.65 -2.49 4.87
N GLY A 31 -4.99 -2.87 5.96
CA GLY A 31 -5.08 -4.22 6.48
C GLY A 31 -4.94 -4.29 8.00
N ALA A 32 -5.49 -5.34 8.59
CA ALA A 32 -5.36 -5.64 10.02
C ALA A 32 -4.56 -6.92 10.23
N LEU A 33 -3.53 -6.80 11.07
CA LEU A 33 -2.62 -7.87 11.44
C LEU A 33 -2.79 -8.18 12.94
N TYR A 34 -2.96 -9.44 13.29
CA TYR A 34 -2.99 -9.91 14.67
C TYR A 34 -2.21 -11.22 14.77
N GLU A 35 -1.32 -11.35 15.76
CA GLU A 35 -0.47 -12.55 15.94
C GLU A 35 0.26 -13.01 14.67
N LYS A 36 0.75 -12.06 13.87
CA LYS A 36 1.40 -12.29 12.56
C LYS A 36 0.46 -12.85 11.47
N MET A 37 -0.85 -12.90 11.73
CA MET A 37 -1.88 -13.26 10.76
C MET A 37 -2.56 -12.01 10.22
N LEU A 38 -2.50 -11.81 8.91
CA LEU A 38 -3.26 -10.79 8.20
C LEU A 38 -4.66 -11.33 7.95
N PHE A 39 -5.68 -10.69 8.52
CA PHE A 39 -7.04 -11.24 8.51
C PHE A 39 -8.11 -10.31 7.91
N ALA A 40 -7.79 -9.03 7.71
CA ALA A 40 -8.60 -8.10 6.92
C ALA A 40 -7.66 -7.32 6.01
N LEU A 41 -8.00 -7.18 4.72
CA LEU A 41 -7.18 -6.50 3.73
C LEU A 41 -8.05 -5.96 2.60
N ASP A 42 -7.87 -4.69 2.22
CA ASP A 42 -8.51 -4.09 1.04
C ASP A 42 -7.58 -3.13 0.31
N TYR A 43 -7.83 -2.98 -1.00
CA TYR A 43 -7.08 -2.14 -1.92
C TYR A 43 -7.92 -0.95 -2.39
N PHE A 44 -7.28 0.21 -2.52
CA PHE A 44 -7.91 1.48 -2.88
C PHE A 44 -7.08 2.20 -3.93
N GLU A 45 -7.68 2.51 -5.08
CA GLU A 45 -7.07 3.39 -6.10
C GLU A 45 -7.19 4.89 -5.78
N LYS A 46 -7.70 5.21 -4.59
CA LYS A 46 -7.90 6.55 -4.06
C LYS A 46 -7.15 6.75 -2.74
N ASN A 47 -6.99 8.01 -2.33
CA ASN A 47 -6.45 8.33 -1.02
C ASN A 47 -7.39 7.83 0.09
N ILE A 48 -6.80 7.30 1.15
CA ILE A 48 -7.53 6.88 2.35
C ILE A 48 -7.79 8.13 3.19
N ASN A 49 -9.06 8.49 3.34
CA ASN A 49 -9.53 9.54 4.24
C ASN A 49 -10.37 8.93 5.37
N GLY A 50 -10.95 9.78 6.22
CA GLY A 50 -11.79 9.34 7.34
C GLY A 50 -12.97 8.46 6.92
N ASP A 51 -13.68 8.83 5.85
CA ASP A 51 -14.84 8.08 5.36
C ASP A 51 -14.44 6.70 4.83
N VAL A 52 -13.37 6.63 4.02
CA VAL A 52 -12.84 5.37 3.50
C VAL A 52 -12.40 4.44 4.62
N PHE A 53 -11.76 5.00 5.65
CA PHE A 53 -11.35 4.23 6.82
C PHE A 53 -12.56 3.75 7.64
N TYR A 54 -13.57 4.60 7.84
CA TYR A 54 -14.81 4.24 8.54
C TYR A 54 -15.56 3.12 7.81
N ASP A 55 -15.72 3.23 6.49
CA ASP A 55 -16.36 2.21 5.66
C ASP A 55 -15.58 0.90 5.72
N TRP A 56 -14.25 0.94 5.60
CA TRP A 56 -13.41 -0.24 5.73
C TRP A 56 -13.58 -0.91 7.10
N CYS A 57 -13.62 -0.14 8.18
CA CYS A 57 -13.88 -0.66 9.52
C CYS A 57 -15.24 -1.37 9.60
N LYS A 58 -16.28 -0.72 9.10
CA LYS A 58 -17.67 -1.18 9.18
C LYS A 58 -17.94 -2.41 8.32
N TYR A 59 -17.42 -2.44 7.09
CA TYR A 59 -17.77 -3.42 6.08
C TYR A 59 -16.73 -4.53 5.89
N THR A 60 -15.47 -4.30 6.30
CA THR A 60 -14.40 -5.30 6.17
C THR A 60 -13.88 -5.72 7.54
N LEU A 61 -13.31 -4.78 8.32
CA LEU A 61 -12.60 -5.13 9.55
C LEU A 61 -13.52 -5.84 10.56
N ILE A 62 -14.63 -5.20 10.94
CA ILE A 62 -15.54 -5.73 11.97
C ILE A 62 -16.11 -7.09 11.56
N PRO A 63 -16.60 -7.28 10.31
CA PRO A 63 -17.02 -8.60 9.85
C PRO A 63 -15.90 -9.66 9.81
N SER A 64 -14.65 -9.26 9.56
CA SER A 64 -13.49 -10.16 9.58
C SER A 64 -13.05 -10.56 11.00
N LEU A 65 -13.49 -9.84 12.04
CA LEU A 65 -13.34 -10.27 13.43
C LEU A 65 -14.30 -11.43 13.67
N LYS A 66 -13.79 -12.66 13.73
CA LYS A 66 -14.59 -13.84 14.06
C LYS A 66 -15.43 -13.56 15.31
N THR A 67 -16.74 -13.75 15.22
CA THR A 67 -17.68 -13.64 16.35
C THR A 67 -17.39 -14.71 17.39
N LYS A 68 -16.46 -14.42 18.29
CA LYS A 68 -16.42 -14.94 19.65
C LYS A 68 -16.11 -13.78 20.59
N CYS A 69 -17.06 -12.85 20.68
CA CYS A 69 -17.24 -12.14 21.94
C CYS A 69 -17.70 -13.19 22.93
N VAL A 70 -16.86 -13.46 23.93
CA VAL A 70 -17.21 -14.24 25.13
C VAL A 70 -18.22 -13.43 25.95
#